data_AF-A0A7C4M8F6-F1
#
_entry.id   AF-A0A7C4M8F6-F1
#
_cell.length_a   1.000
_cell.length_b   1.000
_cell.length_c   1.000
_cell.angle_alpha   90.00
_cell.angle_beta   90.00
_cell.angle_gamma   90.00
#
_symmetry.space_group_name_H-M   'P 1'
#
loop_
_entity.id
_entity.type
_entity.pdbx_description
1 polymer ?
#
loop_
_entity_poly.entity_id
_entity_poly.type
_entity_poly.pdbx_seq_one_letter_code
_entity_poly.pdbx_strand_id
1 'polypeptide(L)'
;MEEFKRQLLEFIEDREEPFTVKFLVESCLQPVSESLVQNALADLEGEGLIIWLGGGEWISAKAVLKRALKPNTEVIIPKSLIAQIIGTAIKRPDLGYTDIGEFIRDAIKNFMNKHRV
;
A
#
# COMPACT_ATOMS: atom_id res chain seq x y z
N MET A 1 -23.67 -19.94 2.68
CA MET A 1 -22.36 -19.46 2.21
C MET A 1 -22.46 -17.99 1.82
N GLU A 2 -23.41 -17.62 0.95
CA GLU A 2 -23.66 -16.21 0.57
C GLU A 2 -23.90 -15.25 1.74
N GLU A 3 -24.67 -15.66 2.75
CA GLU A 3 -24.92 -14.83 3.94
C GLU A 3 -23.63 -14.50 4.70
N PHE A 4 -22.77 -15.50 4.90
CA PHE A 4 -21.48 -15.31 5.57
C PHE A 4 -20.56 -14.40 4.77
N LYS A 5 -20.49 -14.61 3.45
CA LYS A 5 -19.71 -13.77 2.54
C LYS A 5 -20.17 -12.31 2.58
N ARG A 6 -21.49 -12.07 2.57
CA ARG A 6 -22.05 -10.71 2.68
C ARG A 6 -21.68 -10.05 4.00
N GLN A 7 -21.87 -10.75 5.12
CA GLN A 7 -21.50 -10.23 6.45
C GLN A 7 -20.00 -9.95 6.55
N LEU A 8 -19.16 -10.83 5.99
CA LEU A 8 -17.72 -10.64 5.94
C LEU A 8 -17.34 -9.41 5.12
N LEU A 9 -17.96 -9.23 3.96
CA LEU A 9 -17.75 -8.07 3.10
C LEU A 9 -18.13 -6.76 3.81
N GLU A 10 -19.31 -6.71 4.43
CA GLU A 10 -19.76 -5.55 5.22
C GLU A 10 -18.74 -5.21 6.32
N PHE A 11 -18.19 -6.23 6.99
CA PHE A 11 -17.19 -6.04 8.04
C PHE A 11 -15.85 -5.48 7.53
N ILE A 12 -15.37 -5.95 6.37
CA ILE A 12 -14.04 -5.57 5.84
C ILE A 12 -14.08 -4.31 4.97
N GLU A 13 -15.24 -3.93 4.41
CA GLU A 13 -15.36 -2.75 3.55
C GLU A 13 -15.01 -1.45 4.26
N ASP A 14 -15.34 -1.35 5.55
CA ASP A 14 -15.11 -0.14 6.35
C ASP A 14 -13.70 -0.09 6.96
N ARG A 15 -12.92 -1.16 6.83
CA ARG A 15 -11.53 -1.19 7.31
C ARG A 15 -10.61 -0.48 6.32
N GLU A 16 -9.92 0.57 6.79
CA GLU A 16 -8.85 1.20 6.01
C GLU A 16 -7.55 0.37 6.02
N GLU A 17 -7.33 -0.50 7.00
CA GLU A 17 -6.09 -1.27 7.19
C GLU A 17 -6.17 -2.69 6.60
N PRO A 18 -5.04 -3.25 6.14
CA PRO A 18 -4.95 -4.67 5.78
C PRO A 18 -5.38 -5.60 6.92
N PHE A 19 -5.84 -6.78 6.55
CA PHE A 19 -6.33 -7.80 7.49
C PHE A 19 -5.85 -9.20 7.10
N THR A 20 -5.81 -10.10 8.08
CA THR A 20 -5.39 -11.49 7.90
C THR A 20 -6.56 -12.44 8.15
N VAL A 21 -6.45 -13.68 7.65
CA VAL A 21 -7.44 -14.74 7.95
C VAL A 21 -7.60 -14.93 9.45
N LYS A 22 -6.49 -14.97 10.20
CA LYS A 22 -6.51 -15.12 11.65
C LYS A 22 -7.31 -14.00 12.33
N PHE A 23 -7.09 -12.75 11.93
CA PHE A 23 -7.84 -11.61 12.45
C PHE A 23 -9.35 -11.76 12.21
N LEU A 24 -9.76 -12.23 11.03
CA LEU A 24 -11.17 -12.41 10.70
C LEU A 24 -11.83 -13.53 11.52
N VAL A 25 -11.12 -14.64 11.72
CA VAL A 25 -11.59 -15.75 12.57
C VAL A 25 -11.76 -15.29 14.02
N GLU A 26 -10.79 -14.55 14.55
CA GLU A 26 -10.84 -14.01 15.93
C GLU A 26 -11.90 -12.92 16.12
N SER A 27 -12.29 -12.22 15.04
CA SER A 27 -13.31 -11.17 15.07
C SER A 27 -14.75 -11.70 14.98
N CYS A 28 -14.93 -12.98 14.67
CA CYS A 28 -16.24 -13.59 14.56
C CYS A 28 -16.83 -13.89 15.96
N LEU A 29 -18.11 -13.54 16.16
CA LEU A 29 -18.85 -13.81 17.41
C LEU A 29 -19.18 -15.30 17.63
N GLN A 30 -18.88 -16.12 16.64
CA GLN A 30 -19.07 -17.57 16.67
C GLN A 30 -17.80 -18.25 16.15
N PRO A 31 -17.51 -19.48 16.58
CA PRO A 31 -16.43 -20.25 16.02
C PRO A 31 -16.64 -20.46 14.51
N VAL A 32 -15.69 -19.96 13.71
CA VAL A 32 -15.64 -20.18 12.27
C VAL A 32 -14.33 -20.87 11.91
N SER A 33 -14.35 -21.73 10.91
CA SER A 33 -13.11 -22.37 10.46
C SER A 33 -12.29 -21.41 9.59
N GLU A 34 -10.97 -21.49 9.70
CA GLU A 34 -10.06 -20.75 8.81
C GLU A 34 -10.33 -21.08 7.34
N SER A 35 -10.64 -22.33 7.03
CA SER A 35 -10.97 -22.77 5.67
C SER A 35 -12.21 -22.09 5.11
N LEU A 36 -13.23 -21.84 5.95
CA LEU A 36 -14.44 -21.13 5.53
C LEU A 36 -14.14 -19.68 5.19
N VAL A 37 -13.32 -19.03 6.02
CA VAL A 37 -12.86 -17.65 5.77
C VAL A 37 -12.03 -17.60 4.49
N GLN A 38 -11.07 -18.51 4.30
CA GLN A 38 -10.24 -18.55 3.10
C GLN A 38 -11.06 -18.72 1.83
N ASN A 39 -12.04 -19.63 1.82
CA ASN A 39 -12.91 -19.82 0.67
C ASN A 39 -13.72 -18.55 0.36
N ALA A 40 -14.28 -17.91 1.39
CA ALA A 40 -15.02 -16.66 1.21
C ALA A 40 -14.13 -15.52 0.69
N LEU A 41 -12.87 -15.43 1.16
CA LEU A 41 -11.91 -14.45 0.63
C LEU A 41 -11.54 -14.73 -0.82
N ALA A 42 -11.33 -15.99 -1.19
CA ALA A 42 -11.06 -16.36 -2.58
C ALA A 42 -12.22 -15.99 -3.52
N ASP A 43 -13.47 -16.19 -3.08
CA ASP A 43 -14.65 -15.77 -3.84
C ASP A 43 -14.70 -14.23 -3.97
N LEU A 44 -14.50 -13.50 -2.87
CA LEU A 44 -14.49 -12.03 -2.87
C LEU A 44 -13.33 -11.44 -3.70
N GLU A 45 -12.19 -12.13 -3.75
CA GLU A 45 -11.07 -11.78 -4.63
C GLU A 45 -11.44 -11.99 -6.10
N GLY A 46 -12.06 -13.13 -6.42
CA GLY A 46 -12.56 -13.43 -7.76
C GLY A 46 -13.60 -12.42 -8.24
N GLU A 47 -14.39 -11.86 -7.33
CA GLU A 47 -15.34 -10.76 -7.58
C GLU A 47 -14.68 -9.37 -7.65
N GLY A 48 -13.41 -9.24 -7.30
CA GLY A 48 -12.66 -7.98 -7.31
C GLY A 48 -13.00 -7.02 -6.16
N LEU A 49 -13.65 -7.51 -5.11
CA LEU A 49 -14.08 -6.72 -3.95
C LEU A 49 -12.96 -6.56 -2.91
N ILE A 50 -12.03 -7.52 -2.90
CA ILE A 50 -10.83 -7.49 -2.08
C ILE A 50 -9.59 -7.81 -2.92
N ILE A 51 -8.42 -7.45 -2.40
CA ILE A 51 -7.13 -7.59 -3.06
C ILE A 51 -6.16 -8.29 -2.11
N TRP A 52 -5.50 -9.34 -2.59
CA TRP A 52 -4.39 -9.97 -1.89
C TRP A 52 -3.12 -9.13 -2.00
N LEU A 53 -2.51 -8.82 -0.86
CA LEU A 53 -1.28 -8.03 -0.78
C LEU A 53 -0.02 -8.91 -0.72
N GLY A 54 -0.18 -10.22 -0.57
CA GLY A 54 0.92 -11.12 -0.24
C GLY A 54 1.09 -11.32 1.27
N GLY A 55 1.88 -12.33 1.64
CA GLY A 55 2.32 -12.50 3.04
C GLY A 55 1.23 -12.85 4.07
N GLY A 56 0.01 -13.20 3.66
CA GLY A 56 -1.09 -13.45 4.61
C GLY A 56 -2.14 -12.33 4.65
N GLU A 57 -1.91 -11.22 3.94
CA GLU A 57 -2.67 -9.99 4.11
C GLU A 57 -3.57 -9.66 2.91
N TRP A 58 -4.76 -9.18 3.23
CA TRP A 58 -5.80 -8.76 2.31
C TRP A 58 -6.22 -7.32 2.60
N ILE A 59 -6.77 -6.62 1.60
CA ILE A 59 -7.37 -5.30 1.77
C ILE A 59 -8.63 -5.17 0.89
N SER A 60 -9.61 -4.37 1.33
CA SER A 60 -10.78 -4.10 0.49
C SER A 60 -10.42 -3.18 -0.68
N ALA A 61 -10.99 -3.45 -1.86
CA ALA A 61 -10.81 -2.61 -3.04
C ALA A 61 -11.30 -1.18 -2.78
N LYS A 62 -12.37 -1.04 -2.00
CA LYS A 62 -12.92 0.24 -1.53
C LYS A 62 -11.90 1.03 -0.70
N ALA A 63 -11.19 0.39 0.24
CA ALA A 63 -10.15 1.06 1.02
C ALA A 63 -8.97 1.51 0.15
N VAL A 64 -8.56 0.69 -0.82
CA VAL A 64 -7.53 1.06 -1.79
C VAL A 64 -7.95 2.27 -2.62
N LEU A 65 -9.18 2.27 -3.14
CA LEU A 65 -9.72 3.40 -3.90
C LEU A 65 -9.78 4.67 -3.03
N LYS A 66 -10.26 4.56 -1.78
CA LYS A 66 -10.30 5.68 -0.83
C LYS A 66 -8.90 6.24 -0.55
N ARG A 67 -7.89 5.38 -0.41
CA ARG A 67 -6.48 5.79 -0.24
C ARG A 67 -5.93 6.47 -1.49
N ALA A 68 -6.25 5.97 -2.68
CA ALA A 68 -5.81 6.57 -3.94
C ALA A 68 -6.49 7.92 -4.22
N LEU A 69 -7.74 8.09 -3.78
CA LEU A 69 -8.50 9.33 -3.91
C LEU A 69 -8.17 10.37 -2.82
N LYS A 70 -7.51 9.97 -1.72
CA LYS A 70 -6.93 10.95 -0.78
C LYS A 70 -5.86 11.72 -1.57
N PRO A 71 -5.98 13.06 -1.70
CA PRO A 71 -5.01 13.85 -2.44
C PRO A 71 -3.62 13.56 -1.88
N ASN A 72 -2.65 13.32 -2.79
CA ASN A 72 -1.26 13.04 -2.44
C ASN A 72 -0.84 13.90 -1.25
N THR A 73 -0.63 13.26 -0.10
CA THR A 73 -0.09 13.95 1.06
C THR A 73 1.23 14.53 0.58
N GLU A 74 1.37 15.86 0.56
CA GLU A 74 2.64 16.49 0.24
C GLU A 74 3.69 15.86 1.14
N VAL A 75 4.64 15.14 0.53
CA VAL A 75 5.76 14.58 1.28
C VAL A 75 6.55 15.79 1.74
N ILE A 76 6.35 16.21 2.99
CA ILE A 76 7.11 17.29 3.61
C ILE A 76 8.52 16.77 3.83
N ILE A 77 9.38 16.95 2.83
CA ILE A 77 10.80 16.64 2.95
C ILE A 77 11.39 17.64 3.96
N PRO A 78 12.06 17.18 5.02
CA PRO A 78 12.68 18.06 5.99
C PRO A 78 13.64 19.03 5.29
N LYS A 79 13.51 20.33 5.58
CA LYS A 79 14.35 21.38 4.97
C LYS A 79 15.85 21.14 5.20
N SER A 80 16.20 20.47 6.30
CA SER A 80 17.57 20.02 6.59
C SER A 80 18.09 19.02 5.57
N LEU A 81 17.24 18.09 5.12
CA LEU A 81 17.57 17.09 4.10
C LEU A 81 17.75 17.76 2.73
N ILE A 82 16.87 18.71 2.40
CA ILE A 82 16.99 19.54 1.19
C ILE A 82 18.32 20.32 1.22
N ALA A 83 18.65 20.95 2.34
CA ALA A 83 19.90 21.70 2.50
C ALA A 83 21.15 20.81 2.39
N GLN A 84 21.10 19.57 2.88
CA GLN A 84 22.19 18.61 2.73
C GLN A 84 22.34 18.14 1.28
N ILE A 85 21.22 17.88 0.57
CA ILE A 85 21.24 17.52 -0.85
C ILE A 85 21.80 18.68 -1.67
N ILE A 86 21.33 19.91 -1.45
CA ILE A 86 21.86 21.13 -2.06
C ILE A 86 23.36 21.27 -1.78
N GLY A 87 23.76 21.12 -0.52
CA GLY A 87 25.16 21.22 -0.11
C GLY A 87 26.06 20.16 -0.74
N THR A 88 25.51 19.00 -1.13
CA THR A 88 26.26 17.89 -1.72
C THR A 88 26.25 17.95 -3.25
N ALA A 89 25.11 18.30 -3.87
CA ALA A 89 24.92 18.38 -5.31
C ALA A 89 25.47 19.69 -5.91
N ILE A 90 25.30 20.84 -5.25
CA ILE A 90 25.76 22.14 -5.77
C ILE A 90 27.26 22.37 -5.50
N LYS A 91 27.84 21.80 -4.43
CA LYS A 91 29.28 21.92 -4.14
C LYS A 91 30.17 20.99 -4.98
N ARG A 92 29.57 20.17 -5.85
CA ARG A 92 30.27 19.25 -6.75
C ARG A 92 29.94 19.59 -8.21
N PRO A 93 30.64 20.58 -8.81
CA PRO A 93 30.42 21.00 -10.20
C PRO A 93 30.71 19.90 -11.24
N ASP A 94 31.35 18.80 -10.82
CA ASP A 94 31.57 17.56 -11.58
C ASP A 94 30.29 16.77 -11.89
N LEU A 95 29.19 17.03 -11.17
CA LEU A 95 27.92 16.32 -11.37
C LEU A 95 27.01 16.96 -12.43
N GLY A 96 27.31 18.18 -12.89
CA GLY A 96 26.63 18.82 -14.02
C GLY A 96 25.15 19.21 -13.82
N TYR A 97 24.59 19.03 -12.61
CA TYR A 97 23.19 19.36 -12.35
C TYR A 97 22.99 20.87 -12.15
N THR A 98 22.08 21.46 -12.92
CA THR A 98 21.74 22.88 -12.83
C THR A 98 20.55 23.15 -11.92
N ASP A 99 19.71 22.13 -11.71
CA ASP A 99 18.52 22.18 -10.87
C ASP A 99 18.43 20.95 -9.95
N ILE A 100 17.90 21.16 -8.74
CA ILE A 100 17.71 20.11 -7.73
C ILE A 100 16.69 19.07 -8.22
N GLY A 101 15.69 19.51 -9.00
CA GLY A 101 14.71 18.62 -9.61
C GLY A 101 15.33 17.64 -10.59
N GLU A 102 16.38 18.03 -11.33
CA GLU A 102 17.12 17.11 -12.22
C GLU A 102 17.85 16.03 -11.41
N PHE A 103 18.53 16.43 -10.34
CA PHE A 103 19.21 15.50 -9.44
C PHE A 103 18.25 14.47 -8.82
N ILE A 104 17.11 14.94 -8.29
CA ILE A 104 16.11 14.04 -7.68
C ILE A 104 15.54 13.08 -8.72
N ARG A 105 15.24 13.57 -9.93
CA ARG A 105 14.69 12.76 -11.02
C ARG A 105 15.67 11.68 -11.46
N ASP A 106 16.94 12.00 -11.58
CA ASP A 106 17.98 11.04 -11.93
C ASP A 106 18.26 10.02 -10.82
N ALA A 107 18.25 10.46 -9.56
CA ALA A 107 18.38 9.57 -8.41
C ALA A 107 17.26 8.52 -8.37
N ILE A 108 16.01 8.95 -8.60
CA ILE A 108 14.84 8.05 -8.66
C ILE A 108 14.96 7.08 -9.83
N LYS A 109 15.33 7.57 -11.03
CA LYS A 109 15.53 6.72 -12.22
C LYS A 109 16.60 5.66 -11.99
N ASN A 110 17.75 6.05 -11.43
CA ASN A 110 18.84 5.13 -11.13
C ASN A 110 18.46 4.12 -10.04
N PHE A 111 17.75 4.56 -9.00
CA PHE A 111 17.25 3.66 -7.97
C PHE A 111 16.29 2.62 -8.53
N MET A 112 15.32 3.04 -9.34
CA MET A 112 14.38 2.13 -10.01
C MET A 112 15.07 1.16 -10.97
N ASN A 113 16.09 1.61 -11.70
CA ASN A 113 16.88 0.75 -12.59
C ASN A 113 17.75 -0.25 -11.82
N LYS A 114 18.22 0.11 -10.62
CA LYS A 114 19.06 -0.75 -9.78
C LYS A 114 18.25 -1.77 -8.97
N HIS A 115 16.97 -1.48 -8.71
CA HIS A 115 16.03 -2.36 -8.01
C HIS A 115 15.04 -3.09 -8.93
N ARG A 116 15.17 -2.94 -10.24
CA ARG A 116 14.67 -3.94 -11.20
C ARG A 116 15.64 -5.12 -11.22
N VAL A 117 15.46 -6.06 -10.30
CA VAL A 117 16.01 -7.42 -10.36
C VAL A 117 14.84 -8.38 -10.33
#